data_AF-A0A424K6B9-F1
#
_entry.id   AF-A0A424K6B9-F1
#
_cell.length_a   1.000
_cell.length_b   1.000
_cell.length_c   1.000
_cell.angle_alpha   90.00
_cell.angle_beta   90.00
_cell.angle_gamma   90.00
#
_symmetry.space_group_name_H-M   'P 1'
#
loop_
_entity.id
_entity.type
_entity.pdbx_description
1 polymer ?
#
loop_
_entity_poly.entity_id
_entity_poly.type
_entity_poly.pdbx_seq_one_letter_code
_entity_poly.pdbx_strand_id
1 'polypeptide(L)'
;MKYRILFLGQKPLGEKCYSLLFKSQSKNIKIKTVVSNKKKSNWWKSNYIYESSKKNNIKFISNEKRNENQIIHLIKENKINLIISVQHCWIFSDKILKIINENAYNLHNAKLPDYKGYNTINHAILKNDSTYSSTIHKIDKKVDSGDIVFEKSCEINEDETALSLHKKSLELSILIFKEFIEFLKGKKKIYPVKINEEGKFYSKNSLDNHRMIKEIDNIIEIDRKARAFYFPPFEPAYFMIKKRKFHVLPDLSEKF
;
A
#
# COMPACT_ATOMS: atom_id res chain seq x y z
N MET A 1 -5.78 13.32 -25.53
CA MET A 1 -5.46 12.26 -24.54
C MET A 1 -5.63 12.86 -23.16
N LYS A 2 -6.59 12.37 -22.36
CA LYS A 2 -7.00 12.97 -21.08
C LYS A 2 -5.98 12.76 -19.96
N TYR A 3 -5.50 11.52 -19.78
CA TYR A 3 -4.57 11.13 -18.73
C TYR A 3 -3.27 10.56 -19.30
N ARG A 4 -2.16 11.16 -18.89
CA ARG A 4 -0.79 10.75 -19.21
C ARG A 4 -0.11 10.49 -17.88
N ILE A 5 0.17 9.21 -17.61
CA ILE A 5 0.34 8.72 -16.26
C ILE A 5 1.82 8.44 -15.95
N LEU A 6 2.28 8.95 -14.81
CA LEU A 6 3.42 8.41 -14.07
C LEU A 6 2.88 7.40 -13.05
N PHE A 7 3.16 6.12 -13.26
CA PHE A 7 2.74 5.06 -12.35
C PHE A 7 3.92 4.61 -11.49
N LEU A 8 3.74 4.60 -10.16
CA LEU A 8 4.71 4.10 -9.21
C LEU A 8 4.12 2.88 -8.52
N GLY A 9 4.78 1.74 -8.63
CA GLY A 9 4.25 0.50 -8.08
C GLY A 9 5.33 -0.44 -7.58
N GLN A 10 5.09 -1.04 -6.41
CA GLN A 10 5.93 -2.09 -5.85
C GLN A 10 5.08 -3.19 -5.25
N LYS A 11 5.74 -4.31 -4.92
CA LYS A 11 5.14 -5.51 -4.31
C LYS A 11 4.03 -6.11 -5.21
N PRO A 12 3.44 -7.25 -4.85
CA PRO A 12 2.40 -7.89 -5.67
C PRO A 12 1.20 -6.97 -5.97
N LEU A 13 0.80 -6.11 -5.03
CA LEU A 13 -0.32 -5.18 -5.26
C LEU A 13 -0.01 -4.18 -6.37
N GLY A 14 1.18 -3.56 -6.34
CA GLY A 14 1.60 -2.62 -7.38
C GLY A 14 1.70 -3.28 -8.75
N GLU A 15 2.19 -4.52 -8.83
CA GLU A 15 2.24 -5.28 -10.09
C GLU A 15 0.83 -5.59 -10.63
N LYS A 16 -0.09 -5.98 -9.75
CA LYS A 16 -1.48 -6.25 -10.14
C LYS A 16 -2.19 -4.98 -10.61
N CYS A 17 -2.05 -3.87 -9.89
CA CYS A 17 -2.62 -2.58 -10.26
C CYS A 17 -2.03 -2.06 -11.57
N TYR A 18 -0.72 -2.17 -11.77
CA TYR A 18 -0.07 -1.87 -13.04
C TYR A 18 -0.67 -2.68 -14.19
N SER A 19 -0.84 -4.01 -14.02
CA SER A 19 -1.43 -4.87 -15.06
C SER A 19 -2.85 -4.45 -15.43
N LEU A 20 -3.68 -4.11 -14.44
CA LEU A 20 -5.06 -3.62 -14.66
C LEU A 20 -5.07 -2.27 -15.41
N LEU A 21 -4.21 -1.34 -15.01
CA LEU A 21 -4.09 -0.03 -15.66
C LEU A 21 -3.54 -0.16 -17.09
N PHE A 22 -2.54 -1.02 -17.29
CA PHE A 22 -1.93 -1.29 -18.58
C PHE A 22 -2.94 -1.83 -19.59
N LYS A 23 -3.78 -2.81 -19.17
CA LYS A 23 -4.88 -3.35 -19.97
C LYS A 23 -6.00 -2.33 -20.24
N SER A 24 -6.11 -1.31 -19.40
CA SER A 24 -7.13 -0.25 -19.53
C SER A 24 -6.66 0.96 -20.35
N GLN A 25 -5.47 0.90 -20.94
CA GLN A 25 -4.97 1.96 -21.80
C GLN A 25 -5.87 2.18 -23.02
N SER A 26 -5.99 3.45 -23.44
CA SER A 26 -6.84 3.88 -24.53
C SER A 26 -6.33 5.21 -25.09
N LYS A 27 -7.03 5.81 -26.07
CA LYS A 27 -6.74 7.17 -26.56
C LYS A 27 -6.78 8.22 -25.43
N ASN A 28 -7.49 7.93 -24.34
CA ASN A 28 -7.67 8.84 -23.21
C ASN A 28 -6.84 8.50 -21.97
N ILE A 29 -6.31 7.27 -21.85
CA ILE A 29 -5.53 6.82 -20.69
C ILE A 29 -4.25 6.18 -21.20
N LYS A 30 -3.08 6.74 -20.89
CA LYS A 30 -1.80 6.17 -21.32
C LYS A 30 -0.74 6.25 -20.24
N ILE A 31 -0.11 5.13 -19.96
CA ILE A 31 1.06 5.07 -19.09
C ILE A 31 2.25 5.57 -19.88
N LYS A 32 2.91 6.62 -19.39
CA LYS A 32 4.06 7.23 -20.06
C LYS A 32 5.37 6.88 -19.39
N THR A 33 5.32 6.77 -18.07
CA THR A 33 6.50 6.46 -17.28
C THR A 33 6.09 5.58 -16.11
N VAL A 34 6.94 4.61 -15.78
CA VAL A 34 6.79 3.77 -14.60
C VAL A 34 8.00 3.89 -13.68
N VAL A 35 7.75 3.81 -12.38
CA VAL A 35 8.78 3.71 -11.35
C VAL A 35 8.58 2.40 -10.60
N SER A 36 9.62 1.57 -10.57
CA SER A 36 9.60 0.32 -9.82
C SER A 36 11.01 -0.20 -9.56
N ASN A 37 11.13 -1.35 -8.91
CA ASN A 37 12.41 -2.02 -8.69
C ASN A 37 12.82 -2.78 -9.96
N LYS A 38 14.08 -2.60 -10.38
CA LYS A 38 14.66 -3.37 -11.49
C LYS A 38 14.99 -4.80 -11.08
N LYS A 39 15.54 -4.95 -9.86
CA LYS A 39 15.89 -6.24 -9.26
C LYS A 39 14.64 -6.92 -8.69
N LYS A 40 14.61 -8.25 -8.78
CA LYS A 40 13.61 -9.08 -8.09
C LYS A 40 13.81 -8.92 -6.59
N SER A 41 12.72 -8.76 -5.85
CA SER A 41 12.76 -8.76 -4.40
C SER A 41 12.92 -10.17 -3.86
N ASN A 42 13.62 -10.33 -2.74
CA ASN A 42 13.70 -11.61 -2.05
C ASN A 42 12.33 -12.11 -1.57
N TRP A 43 11.40 -11.19 -1.26
CA TRP A 43 10.12 -11.52 -0.65
C TRP A 43 9.04 -11.93 -1.66
N TRP A 44 8.86 -11.19 -2.77
CA TRP A 44 7.85 -11.52 -3.79
C TRP A 44 8.44 -12.03 -5.11
N LYS A 45 9.78 -12.10 -5.24
CA LYS A 45 10.53 -12.74 -6.33
C LYS A 45 10.13 -12.32 -7.76
N SER A 46 9.52 -11.14 -7.91
CA SER A 46 9.06 -10.58 -9.19
C SER A 46 9.62 -9.18 -9.42
N ASN A 47 9.83 -8.87 -10.70
CA ASN A 47 10.18 -7.56 -11.24
C ASN A 47 9.30 -7.27 -12.48
N TYR A 48 8.04 -7.70 -12.45
CA TYR A 48 7.13 -7.71 -13.61
C TYR A 48 6.97 -6.34 -14.27
N ILE A 49 6.86 -5.27 -13.47
CA ILE A 49 6.70 -3.89 -13.99
C ILE A 49 7.90 -3.51 -14.86
N TYR A 50 9.12 -3.86 -14.44
CA TYR A 50 10.34 -3.59 -15.20
C TYR A 50 10.37 -4.37 -16.52
N GLU A 51 10.15 -5.69 -16.49
CA GLU A 51 10.15 -6.51 -17.71
C GLU A 51 9.05 -6.08 -18.69
N SER A 52 7.85 -5.81 -18.18
CA SER A 52 6.74 -5.30 -18.97
C SER A 52 7.05 -3.94 -19.58
N SER A 53 7.68 -3.02 -18.83
CA SER A 53 8.02 -1.69 -19.34
C SER A 53 8.98 -1.76 -20.52
N LYS A 54 9.99 -2.64 -20.46
CA LYS A 54 10.91 -2.90 -21.56
C LYS A 54 10.22 -3.46 -22.78
N LYS A 55 9.44 -4.53 -22.59
CA LYS A 55 8.71 -5.19 -23.68
C LYS A 55 7.76 -4.24 -24.42
N ASN A 56 7.18 -3.27 -23.71
CA ASN A 56 6.19 -2.35 -24.26
C ASN A 56 6.74 -0.94 -24.54
N ASN A 57 8.07 -0.75 -24.50
CA ASN A 57 8.73 0.54 -24.72
C ASN A 57 8.15 1.69 -23.87
N ILE A 58 7.81 1.39 -22.60
CA ILE A 58 7.41 2.40 -21.61
C ILE A 58 8.65 2.89 -20.88
N LYS A 59 8.79 4.21 -20.72
CA LYS A 59 9.91 4.80 -19.98
C LYS A 59 9.94 4.26 -18.55
N PHE A 60 11.07 3.72 -18.13
CA PHE A 60 11.26 3.16 -16.79
C PHE A 60 12.24 4.01 -15.98
N ILE A 61 11.92 4.23 -14.70
CA ILE A 61 12.83 4.80 -13.71
C ILE A 61 13.06 3.75 -12.62
N SER A 62 14.34 3.47 -12.32
CA SER A 62 14.69 2.59 -11.21
C SER A 62 14.37 3.29 -9.88
N ASN A 63 13.71 2.57 -8.98
CA ASN A 63 13.46 3.04 -7.62
C ASN A 63 14.72 3.04 -6.71
N GLU A 64 15.87 2.53 -7.19
CA GLU A 64 17.11 2.46 -6.41
C GLU A 64 17.62 3.83 -5.94
N LYS A 65 17.43 4.88 -6.75
CA LYS A 65 17.79 6.25 -6.38
C LYS A 65 16.75 7.24 -6.89
N ARG A 66 16.07 7.94 -5.97
CA ARG A 66 15.16 9.03 -6.30
C ARG A 66 15.96 10.24 -6.80
N ASN A 67 15.54 10.83 -7.91
CA ASN A 67 16.11 12.06 -8.46
C ASN A 67 14.99 13.04 -8.84
N GLU A 68 14.88 14.13 -8.08
CA GLU A 68 13.81 15.12 -8.26
C GLU A 68 13.84 15.79 -9.63
N ASN A 69 15.02 16.24 -10.07
CA ASN A 69 15.17 16.93 -11.35
C ASN A 69 14.82 16.01 -12.53
N GLN A 70 15.19 14.74 -12.44
CA GLN A 70 14.81 13.72 -13.43
C GLN A 70 13.30 13.52 -13.49
N ILE A 71 12.62 13.43 -12.33
CA ILE A 71 11.16 13.28 -12.27
C ILE A 71 10.48 14.49 -12.89
N ILE A 72 10.91 15.71 -12.53
CA ILE A 72 10.37 16.96 -13.07
C ILE A 72 10.57 17.03 -14.59
N HIS A 73 11.76 16.70 -15.08
CA HIS A 73 12.07 16.67 -16.50
C HIS A 73 11.14 15.70 -17.24
N LEU A 74 10.99 14.47 -16.74
CA LEU A 74 10.14 13.45 -17.35
C LEU A 74 8.66 13.83 -17.33
N ILE A 75 8.18 14.46 -16.25
CA ILE A 75 6.81 14.96 -16.17
C ILE A 75 6.56 15.97 -17.30
N LYS A 76 7.47 16.94 -17.50
CA LYS A 76 7.36 17.95 -18.55
C LYS A 76 7.48 17.35 -19.95
N GLU A 77 8.54 16.59 -20.21
CA GLU A 77 8.83 15.96 -21.50
C GLU A 77 7.67 15.05 -21.94
N ASN A 78 7.19 14.20 -21.04
CA ASN A 78 6.12 13.26 -21.33
C ASN A 78 4.72 13.85 -21.14
N LYS A 79 4.60 15.15 -20.85
CA LYS A 79 3.33 15.84 -20.59
C LYS A 79 2.47 15.06 -19.58
N ILE A 80 3.08 14.56 -18.51
CA ILE A 80 2.40 13.80 -17.47
C ILE A 80 1.50 14.75 -16.69
N ASN A 81 0.27 14.33 -16.48
CA ASN A 81 -0.74 15.12 -15.77
C ASN A 81 -1.49 14.30 -14.70
N LEU A 82 -1.05 13.07 -14.44
CA LEU A 82 -1.61 12.21 -13.40
C LEU A 82 -0.49 11.35 -12.81
N ILE A 83 -0.37 11.37 -11.48
CA ILE A 83 0.50 10.45 -10.73
C ILE A 83 -0.38 9.42 -10.01
N ILE A 84 0.00 8.15 -10.12
CA ILE A 84 -0.64 7.05 -9.38
C ILE A 84 0.45 6.31 -8.61
N SER A 85 0.35 6.30 -7.28
CA SER A 85 1.22 5.55 -6.38
C SER A 85 0.49 4.34 -5.81
N VAL A 86 1.14 3.18 -5.84
CA VAL A 86 0.66 1.93 -5.23
C VAL A 86 1.79 1.28 -4.45
N GLN A 87 1.71 1.34 -3.12
CA GLN A 87 2.74 0.81 -2.21
C GLN A 87 4.16 1.30 -2.52
N HIS A 88 4.31 2.57 -2.91
CA HIS A 88 5.60 3.18 -3.21
C HIS A 88 6.09 4.08 -2.06
N CYS A 89 7.41 4.18 -1.87
CA CYS A 89 8.02 4.93 -0.76
C CYS A 89 8.40 6.39 -1.10
N TRP A 90 8.10 6.86 -2.31
CA TRP A 90 8.53 8.19 -2.74
C TRP A 90 7.52 9.22 -2.27
N ILE A 91 8.01 10.22 -1.54
CA ILE A 91 7.26 11.41 -1.19
C ILE A 91 7.47 12.45 -2.30
N PHE A 92 6.39 13.10 -2.72
CA PHE A 92 6.41 14.13 -3.75
C PHE A 92 6.51 15.51 -3.10
N SER A 93 7.39 16.34 -3.64
CA SER A 93 7.52 17.74 -3.21
C SER A 93 6.37 18.59 -3.76
N ASP A 94 6.11 19.73 -3.11
CA ASP A 94 5.20 20.76 -3.60
C ASP A 94 5.49 21.15 -5.06
N LYS A 95 6.77 21.18 -5.44
CA LYS A 95 7.20 21.52 -6.79
C LYS A 95 6.65 20.52 -7.81
N ILE A 96 6.73 19.22 -7.51
CA ILE A 96 6.18 18.18 -8.39
C ILE A 96 4.65 18.25 -8.39
N LEU A 97 4.02 18.35 -7.21
CA LEU A 97 2.55 18.38 -7.08
C LEU A 97 1.93 19.56 -7.83
N LYS A 98 2.55 20.76 -7.76
CA LYS A 98 2.11 21.94 -8.52
C LYS A 98 2.20 21.73 -10.03
N ILE A 99 3.24 21.06 -10.53
CA ILE A 99 3.39 20.81 -11.99
C ILE A 99 2.26 19.93 -12.52
N ILE A 100 1.74 19.01 -11.70
CA ILE A 100 0.64 18.11 -12.08
C ILE A 100 -0.73 18.59 -11.56
N ASN A 101 -0.84 19.86 -11.15
CA ASN A 101 -2.06 20.47 -10.62
C ASN A 101 -2.71 19.64 -9.50
N GLU A 102 -1.90 19.12 -8.58
CA GLU A 102 -2.32 18.26 -7.45
C GLU A 102 -3.09 16.98 -7.86
N ASN A 103 -3.04 16.60 -9.15
CA ASN A 103 -3.67 15.39 -9.68
C ASN A 103 -2.80 14.15 -9.44
N ALA A 104 -2.64 13.80 -8.17
CA ALA A 104 -1.83 12.67 -7.72
C ALA A 104 -2.62 11.84 -6.70
N TYR A 105 -2.61 10.51 -6.82
CA TYR A 105 -3.37 9.62 -5.94
C TYR A 105 -2.48 8.49 -5.44
N ASN A 106 -2.73 8.06 -4.21
CA ASN A 106 -2.07 6.93 -3.59
C ASN A 106 -3.10 5.89 -3.16
N LEU A 107 -2.81 4.62 -3.43
CA LEU A 107 -3.52 3.47 -2.89
C LEU A 107 -2.81 3.04 -1.60
N HIS A 108 -3.40 3.43 -0.47
CA HIS A 108 -2.99 3.04 0.87
C HIS A 108 -3.81 1.86 1.36
N ASN A 109 -3.15 0.87 1.93
CA ASN A 109 -3.83 -0.35 2.37
C ASN A 109 -4.21 -0.30 3.85
N ALA A 110 -4.92 0.75 4.25
CA ALA A 110 -5.52 0.91 5.58
C ALA A 110 -6.67 1.94 5.51
N LYS A 111 -7.50 1.98 6.55
CA LYS A 111 -8.47 3.07 6.80
C LYS A 111 -7.70 4.37 7.03
N LEU A 112 -8.17 5.51 6.50
CA LEU A 112 -7.63 6.84 6.82
C LEU A 112 -8.71 7.69 7.53
N PRO A 113 -8.34 8.66 8.40
CA PRO A 113 -6.99 9.15 8.67
C PRO A 113 -6.13 8.32 9.62
N ASP A 114 -6.70 7.31 10.28
CA ASP A 114 -5.91 6.43 11.14
C ASP A 114 -4.93 5.56 10.34
N TYR A 115 -4.05 4.82 11.00
CA TYR A 115 -3.17 3.85 10.32
C TYR A 115 -2.34 4.42 9.16
N LYS A 116 -1.79 5.63 9.30
CA LYS A 116 -0.83 6.19 8.33
C LYS A 116 0.50 5.44 8.42
N GLY A 117 1.25 5.38 7.31
CA GLY A 117 2.59 4.80 7.31
C GLY A 117 2.61 3.27 7.23
N TYR A 118 3.24 2.60 8.20
CA TYR A 118 3.65 1.20 8.09
C TYR A 118 2.92 0.26 9.05
N ASN A 119 3.00 -1.05 8.78
CA ASN A 119 2.60 -2.13 9.71
C ASN A 119 1.13 -2.08 10.18
N THR A 120 0.28 -1.46 9.38
CA THR A 120 -1.10 -1.09 9.72
C THR A 120 -1.98 -2.29 10.04
N ILE A 121 -1.79 -3.39 9.32
CA ILE A 121 -2.47 -4.68 9.55
C ILE A 121 -2.14 -5.23 10.94
N ASN A 122 -0.86 -5.23 11.32
CA ASN A 122 -0.43 -5.70 12.64
C ASN A 122 -1.05 -4.84 13.73
N HIS A 123 -1.04 -3.51 13.57
CA HIS A 123 -1.63 -2.59 14.53
C HIS A 123 -3.14 -2.74 14.67
N ALA A 124 -3.87 -3.01 13.57
CA ALA A 124 -5.31 -3.24 13.62
C ALA A 124 -5.66 -4.49 14.44
N ILE A 125 -4.90 -5.57 14.27
CA ILE A 125 -5.09 -6.80 15.08
C ILE A 125 -4.71 -6.56 16.54
N LEU A 126 -3.58 -5.89 16.81
CA LEU A 126 -3.13 -5.59 18.18
C LEU A 126 -4.13 -4.70 18.93
N LYS A 127 -4.79 -3.77 18.23
CA LYS A 127 -5.83 -2.90 18.79
C LYS A 127 -7.21 -3.54 18.87
N ASN A 128 -7.37 -4.76 18.35
CA ASN A 128 -8.63 -5.47 18.30
C ASN A 128 -9.72 -4.71 17.52
N ASP A 129 -9.31 -4.09 16.41
CA ASP A 129 -10.27 -3.47 15.51
C ASP A 129 -11.20 -4.54 14.94
N SER A 130 -12.48 -4.20 14.77
CA SER A 130 -13.48 -5.08 14.14
C SER A 130 -13.50 -4.97 12.62
N THR A 131 -12.88 -3.93 12.05
CA THR A 131 -12.87 -3.68 10.60
C THR A 131 -11.52 -3.19 10.11
N TYR A 132 -11.23 -3.49 8.85
CA TYR A 132 -10.06 -3.00 8.14
C TYR A 132 -10.45 -2.47 6.78
N SER A 133 -9.72 -1.47 6.26
CA SER A 133 -10.06 -0.84 4.98
C SER A 133 -8.87 -0.70 4.05
N SER A 134 -9.15 -0.50 2.77
CA SER A 134 -8.19 0.01 1.79
C SER A 134 -8.73 1.32 1.23
N THR A 135 -7.82 2.25 0.97
CA THR A 135 -8.15 3.65 0.65
C THR A 135 -7.36 4.15 -0.55
N ILE A 136 -8.04 4.76 -1.52
CA ILE A 136 -7.40 5.63 -2.52
C ILE A 136 -7.66 7.07 -2.07
N HIS A 137 -6.58 7.82 -1.88
CA HIS A 137 -6.65 9.22 -1.46
C HIS A 137 -5.77 10.10 -2.36
N LYS A 138 -6.00 11.41 -2.32
CA LYS A 138 -5.11 12.38 -2.97
C LYS A 138 -3.76 12.43 -2.26
N ILE A 139 -2.69 12.62 -3.01
CA ILE A 139 -1.36 12.89 -2.45
C ILE A 139 -1.25 14.39 -2.20
N ASP A 140 -0.93 14.72 -0.95
CA ASP A 140 -0.62 16.07 -0.48
C ASP A 140 0.79 16.11 0.14
N LYS A 141 1.09 17.16 0.92
CA LYS A 141 2.45 17.39 1.46
C LYS A 141 2.85 16.41 2.55
N LYS A 142 1.86 15.95 3.33
CA LYS A 142 2.07 15.02 4.45
C LYS A 142 1.74 13.60 3.97
N VAL A 143 2.29 12.61 4.66
CA VAL A 143 2.08 11.20 4.29
C VAL A 143 0.66 10.81 4.69
N ASP A 144 -0.07 10.21 3.75
CA ASP A 144 -1.41 9.64 3.95
C ASP A 144 -2.43 10.60 4.60
N SER A 145 -2.49 11.86 4.13
CA SER A 145 -3.38 12.89 4.70
C SER A 145 -4.31 13.59 3.73
N GLY A 146 -4.12 13.45 2.41
CA GLY A 146 -5.01 14.05 1.43
C GLY A 146 -6.40 13.41 1.40
N ASP A 147 -7.35 14.10 0.78
CA ASP A 147 -8.76 13.71 0.72
C ASP A 147 -8.96 12.27 0.20
N ILE A 148 -9.87 11.55 0.86
CA ILE A 148 -10.24 10.18 0.50
C ILE A 148 -11.13 10.19 -0.74
N VAL A 149 -10.84 9.36 -1.72
CA VAL A 149 -11.52 9.31 -3.02
C VAL A 149 -12.32 8.03 -3.18
N PHE A 150 -11.74 6.91 -2.74
CA PHE A 150 -12.42 5.62 -2.63
C PHE A 150 -11.95 4.95 -1.34
N GLU A 151 -12.87 4.32 -0.61
CA GLU A 151 -12.56 3.49 0.54
C GLU A 151 -13.47 2.26 0.50
N LYS A 152 -12.94 1.10 0.88
CA LYS A 152 -13.75 -0.10 1.10
C LYS A 152 -13.22 -0.87 2.29
N SER A 153 -14.15 -1.39 3.08
CA SER A 153 -13.86 -2.09 4.33
C SER A 153 -14.21 -3.58 4.26
N CYS A 154 -13.62 -4.34 5.16
CA CYS A 154 -13.96 -5.72 5.49
C CYS A 154 -13.95 -5.90 7.01
N GLU A 155 -14.65 -6.91 7.49
CA GLU A 155 -14.58 -7.34 8.89
C GLU A 155 -13.26 -8.05 9.17
N ILE A 156 -12.72 -7.82 10.37
CA ILE A 156 -11.61 -8.58 10.95
C ILE A 156 -12.25 -9.64 11.83
N ASN A 157 -12.16 -10.90 11.41
CA ASN A 157 -12.67 -12.02 12.20
C ASN A 157 -11.78 -12.24 13.44
N GLU A 158 -12.32 -12.91 14.47
CA GLU A 158 -11.58 -13.18 15.70
C GLU A 158 -10.33 -14.05 15.46
N ASP A 159 -10.38 -14.97 14.50
CA ASP A 159 -9.28 -15.84 14.08
C ASP A 159 -8.32 -15.20 13.05
N GLU A 160 -8.59 -13.95 12.64
CA GLU A 160 -7.87 -13.31 11.56
C GLU A 160 -6.40 -13.06 11.96
N THR A 161 -5.48 -13.55 11.12
CA THR A 161 -4.03 -13.34 11.26
C THR A 161 -3.56 -12.19 10.38
N ALA A 162 -2.36 -11.67 10.62
CA ALA A 162 -1.78 -10.64 9.75
C ALA A 162 -1.66 -11.12 8.30
N LEU A 163 -1.35 -12.39 8.06
CA LEU A 163 -1.31 -12.98 6.72
C LEU A 163 -2.68 -13.01 6.05
N SER A 164 -3.71 -13.49 6.74
CA SER A 164 -5.05 -13.63 6.17
C SER A 164 -5.72 -12.26 5.96
N LEU A 165 -5.57 -11.33 6.91
CA LEU A 165 -6.05 -9.95 6.77
C LEU A 165 -5.35 -9.23 5.62
N HIS A 166 -4.04 -9.46 5.46
CA HIS A 166 -3.31 -8.94 4.31
C HIS A 166 -3.90 -9.43 2.99
N LYS A 167 -4.20 -10.71 2.84
CA LYS A 167 -4.84 -11.23 1.60
C LYS A 167 -6.20 -10.56 1.35
N LYS A 168 -7.06 -10.48 2.36
CA LYS A 168 -8.38 -9.81 2.30
C LYS A 168 -8.25 -8.34 1.87
N SER A 169 -7.31 -7.62 2.48
CA SER A 169 -7.04 -6.22 2.16
C SER A 169 -6.47 -6.00 0.75
N LEU A 170 -5.72 -6.96 0.20
CA LEU A 170 -5.29 -6.91 -1.21
C LEU A 170 -6.46 -7.01 -2.17
N GLU A 171 -7.46 -7.83 -1.86
CA GLU A 171 -8.67 -7.97 -2.68
C GLU A 171 -9.48 -6.66 -2.67
N LEU A 172 -9.67 -6.06 -1.50
CA LEU A 172 -10.28 -4.73 -1.36
C LEU A 172 -9.53 -3.66 -2.17
N SER A 173 -8.21 -3.62 -2.03
CA SER A 173 -7.33 -2.71 -2.76
C SER A 173 -7.49 -2.85 -4.29
N ILE A 174 -7.60 -4.08 -4.80
CA ILE A 174 -7.84 -4.34 -6.22
C ILE A 174 -9.23 -3.87 -6.65
N LEU A 175 -10.25 -4.09 -5.82
CA LEU A 175 -11.62 -3.65 -6.11
C LEU A 175 -11.69 -2.12 -6.24
N ILE A 176 -11.18 -1.38 -5.26
CA ILE A 176 -11.20 0.10 -5.32
C ILE A 176 -10.30 0.63 -6.45
N PHE A 177 -9.21 -0.05 -6.80
CA PHE A 177 -8.39 0.33 -7.95
C PHE A 177 -9.12 0.15 -9.29
N LYS A 178 -9.98 -0.87 -9.42
CA LYS A 178 -10.86 -1.01 -10.59
C LYS A 178 -11.87 0.14 -10.66
N GLU A 179 -12.44 0.54 -9.52
CA GLU A 179 -13.34 1.71 -9.47
C GLU A 179 -12.63 3.00 -9.88
N PHE A 180 -11.38 3.17 -9.44
CA PHE A 180 -10.53 4.29 -9.85
C PHE A 180 -10.28 4.28 -11.36
N ILE A 181 -10.04 3.11 -11.98
CA ILE A 181 -9.94 2.98 -13.44
C ILE A 181 -11.25 3.40 -14.13
N GLU A 182 -12.41 3.01 -13.61
CA GLU A 182 -13.70 3.43 -14.19
C GLU A 182 -13.93 4.95 -14.06
N PHE A 183 -13.43 5.57 -12.99
CA PHE A 183 -13.34 7.02 -12.89
C PHE A 183 -12.43 7.62 -13.98
N LEU A 184 -11.25 7.07 -14.22
CA LEU A 184 -10.36 7.53 -15.30
C LEU A 184 -11.01 7.38 -16.69
N LYS A 185 -11.89 6.38 -16.87
CA LYS A 185 -12.67 6.20 -18.10
C LYS A 185 -13.86 7.17 -18.21
N GLY A 186 -14.16 7.94 -17.17
CA GLY A 186 -15.32 8.83 -17.10
C GLY A 186 -16.64 8.11 -16.83
N LYS A 187 -16.59 6.85 -16.40
CA LYS A 187 -17.76 6.01 -16.09
C LYS A 187 -18.17 6.07 -14.62
N LYS A 188 -17.31 6.62 -13.77
CA LYS A 188 -17.59 6.85 -12.35
C LYS A 188 -17.20 8.29 -11.98
N LYS A 189 -17.98 8.92 -11.11
CA LYS A 189 -17.64 10.21 -10.50
C LYS A 189 -16.94 9.96 -9.16
N ILE A 190 -16.11 10.91 -8.75
CA ILE A 190 -15.49 10.92 -7.42
C ILE A 190 -16.06 12.09 -6.63
N TYR A 191 -16.27 11.86 -5.33
CA TYR A 191 -16.68 12.88 -4.37
C TYR A 191 -15.70 12.81 -3.20
N PRO A 192 -14.55 13.51 -3.29
CA PRO A 192 -13.53 13.40 -2.26
C PRO A 192 -14.06 13.81 -0.89
N VAL A 193 -13.78 12.99 0.12
CA VAL A 193 -14.10 13.25 1.53
C VAL A 193 -12.87 13.88 2.18
N LYS A 194 -13.04 15.08 2.71
CA LYS A 194 -11.98 15.79 3.43
C LYS A 194 -11.63 15.07 4.72
N ILE A 195 -10.34 14.91 4.96
CA ILE A 195 -9.83 14.48 6.26
C ILE A 195 -9.74 15.72 7.15
N ASN A 196 -10.61 15.80 8.16
CA ASN A 196 -10.66 16.93 9.11
C ASN A 196 -10.00 16.60 10.46
N GLU A 197 -9.70 15.33 10.71
CA GLU A 197 -9.16 14.85 11.99
C GLU A 197 -7.72 14.34 11.82
N GLU A 198 -6.93 14.50 12.87
CA GLU A 198 -5.58 13.96 12.93
C GLU A 198 -5.64 12.48 13.33
N GLY A 199 -5.34 11.57 12.38
CA GLY A 199 -5.21 10.14 12.67
C GLY A 199 -3.79 9.70 12.97
N LYS A 200 -3.63 8.45 13.42
CA LYS A 200 -2.36 7.92 13.95
C LYS A 200 -1.36 7.50 12.85
N PHE A 201 -0.12 7.96 12.98
CA PHE A 201 1.01 7.54 12.13
C PHE A 201 1.85 6.45 12.79
N TYR A 202 2.21 5.42 12.03
CA TYR A 202 3.10 4.35 12.46
C TYR A 202 4.40 4.35 11.64
N SER A 203 5.52 4.48 12.33
CA SER A 203 6.85 4.38 11.71
C SER A 203 7.16 2.94 11.30
N LYS A 204 8.19 2.77 10.47
CA LYS A 204 8.66 1.45 10.01
C LYS A 204 9.03 0.50 11.17
N ASN A 205 9.56 1.06 12.26
CA ASN A 205 10.03 0.35 13.45
C ASN A 205 8.97 0.29 14.57
N SER A 206 7.72 0.65 14.26
CA SER A 206 6.63 0.71 15.24
C SER A 206 6.31 -0.62 15.93
N LEU A 207 6.78 -1.75 15.39
CA LEU A 207 6.54 -3.09 15.93
C LEU A 207 7.68 -3.65 16.77
N ASP A 208 8.85 -3.01 16.83
CA ASP A 208 10.07 -3.59 17.41
C ASP A 208 9.87 -4.11 18.85
N ASN A 209 9.06 -3.41 19.64
CA ASN A 209 8.77 -3.75 21.04
C ASN A 209 7.46 -4.51 21.26
N HIS A 210 6.72 -4.83 20.18
CA HIS A 210 5.39 -5.46 20.25
C HIS A 210 5.44 -6.98 20.01
N ARG A 211 6.48 -7.47 19.33
CA ARG A 211 6.64 -8.89 18.97
C ARG A 211 6.88 -9.80 20.17
N MET A 212 7.60 -9.30 21.18
CA MET A 212 7.90 -10.06 22.38
C MET A 212 6.69 -10.06 23.32
N ILE A 213 6.32 -11.26 23.78
CA ILE A 213 5.37 -11.47 24.87
C ILE A 213 6.08 -11.12 26.17
N LYS A 214 5.45 -10.24 26.95
CA LYS A 214 5.90 -9.71 28.23
C LYS A 214 5.11 -10.38 29.34
N GLU A 215 5.67 -10.41 30.54
CA GLU A 215 5.00 -11.00 31.72
C GLU A 215 3.65 -10.34 32.05
N ILE A 216 3.47 -9.07 31.68
CA ILE A 216 2.22 -8.32 31.87
C ILE A 216 1.12 -8.68 30.86
N ASP A 217 1.46 -9.37 29.77
CA ASP A 217 0.47 -9.71 28.75
C ASP A 217 -0.45 -10.83 29.27
N ASN A 218 -1.76 -10.59 29.24
CA ASN A 218 -2.76 -11.61 29.54
C ASN A 218 -3.00 -12.52 28.30
N ILE A 219 -3.84 -13.55 28.46
CA ILE A 219 -4.11 -14.52 27.39
C ILE A 219 -4.66 -13.88 26.10
N ILE A 220 -5.45 -12.81 26.23
CA ILE A 220 -6.03 -12.07 25.09
C ILE A 220 -4.94 -11.31 24.33
N GLU A 221 -4.01 -10.66 25.05
CA GLU A 221 -2.88 -9.97 24.45
C GLU A 221 -1.89 -10.93 23.79
N ILE A 222 -1.68 -12.11 24.39
CA ILE A 222 -0.85 -13.18 23.81
C ILE A 222 -1.45 -13.66 22.49
N ASP A 223 -2.76 -13.95 22.46
CA ASP A 223 -3.49 -14.33 21.25
C ASP A 223 -3.38 -13.25 20.16
N ARG A 224 -3.67 -11.99 20.49
CA ARG A 224 -3.55 -10.86 19.56
C ARG A 224 -2.15 -10.74 18.99
N LYS A 225 -1.11 -10.88 19.81
CA LYS A 225 0.29 -10.87 19.34
C LYS A 225 0.58 -12.06 18.44
N ALA A 226 0.13 -13.27 18.80
CA ALA A 226 0.31 -14.45 17.98
C ALA A 226 -0.28 -14.23 16.58
N ARG A 227 -1.53 -13.76 16.48
CA ARG A 227 -2.20 -13.45 15.20
C ARG A 227 -1.57 -12.27 14.46
N ALA A 228 -1.26 -11.18 15.16
CA ALA A 228 -0.70 -9.96 14.57
C ALA A 228 0.72 -10.17 14.00
N PHE A 229 1.48 -11.13 14.52
CA PHE A 229 2.83 -11.42 14.03
C PHE A 229 2.93 -12.70 13.20
N TYR A 230 1.81 -13.39 12.97
CA TYR A 230 1.76 -14.53 12.06
C TYR A 230 1.79 -14.07 10.59
N PHE A 231 2.99 -14.03 10.02
CA PHE A 231 3.21 -13.75 8.59
C PHE A 231 4.49 -14.45 8.09
N PRO A 232 4.46 -15.76 7.77
CA PRO A 232 5.62 -16.43 7.20
C PRO A 232 6.12 -15.76 5.90
N PRO A 233 7.45 -15.67 5.67
CA PRO A 233 8.53 -16.25 6.45
C PRO A 233 9.09 -15.32 7.55
N PHE A 234 8.38 -14.24 7.90
CA PHE A 234 8.82 -13.35 8.97
C PHE A 234 8.74 -14.06 10.32
N GLU A 235 9.58 -13.64 11.26
CA GLU A 235 9.55 -14.14 12.63
C GLU A 235 8.13 -13.97 13.22
N PRO A 236 7.62 -14.93 14.02
CA PRO A 236 6.34 -14.77 14.71
C PRO A 236 6.50 -13.99 16.03
N ALA A 237 5.45 -13.95 16.86
CA ALA A 237 5.57 -13.52 18.25
C ALA A 237 6.41 -14.53 19.05
N TYR A 238 7.04 -14.10 20.14
CA TYR A 238 7.89 -14.97 20.95
C TYR A 238 7.99 -14.55 22.41
N PHE A 239 8.39 -15.49 23.27
CA PHE A 239 8.86 -15.20 24.63
C PHE A 239 10.25 -15.83 24.87
N MET A 240 10.90 -15.44 25.96
CA MET A 240 12.23 -15.90 26.34
C MET A 240 12.19 -16.65 27.68
N ILE A 241 12.78 -17.85 27.76
CA ILE A 241 13.05 -18.55 29.03
C ILE A 241 14.53 -18.87 29.11
N LYS A 242 15.23 -18.39 30.16
CA LYS A 242 16.67 -18.66 30.39
C LYS A 242 17.51 -18.46 29.11
N LYS A 243 17.30 -17.34 28.40
CA LYS A 243 17.93 -16.99 27.10
C LYS A 243 17.53 -17.84 25.88
N ARG A 244 16.60 -18.78 26.02
CA ARG A 244 16.02 -19.54 24.90
C ARG A 244 14.76 -18.85 24.39
N LYS A 245 14.65 -18.70 23.06
CA LYS A 245 13.49 -18.12 22.39
C LYS A 245 12.46 -19.20 22.07
N PHE A 246 11.19 -18.94 22.39
CA PHE A 246 10.07 -19.79 22.06
C PHE A 246 9.07 -18.99 21.24
N HIS A 247 8.69 -19.51 20.07
CA HIS A 247 7.72 -18.85 19.19
C HIS A 247 6.29 -19.20 19.61
N VAL A 248 5.42 -18.21 19.52
CA VAL A 248 3.98 -18.36 19.72
C VAL A 248 3.29 -18.18 18.39
N LEU A 249 2.54 -19.19 18.00
CA LEU A 249 1.78 -19.23 16.76
C LEU A 249 0.30 -19.33 17.11
N PRO A 250 -0.59 -18.66 16.37
CA PRO A 250 -2.02 -18.90 16.50
C PRO A 250 -2.32 -20.34 16.06
N ASP A 251 -3.27 -20.98 16.73
CA ASP A 251 -3.79 -22.24 16.24
C ASP A 251 -4.63 -21.98 14.99
N LEU A 252 -4.33 -22.70 13.91
CA LEU A 252 -5.02 -22.58 12.62
C LEU A 252 -5.76 -23.88 12.25
N SER A 253 -5.81 -24.84 13.18
CA SER A 253 -6.32 -26.20 12.94
C SER A 253 -7.85 -26.27 12.79
N GLU A 254 -8.59 -25.23 13.15
CA GLU A 254 -10.05 -25.14 12.94
C GLU A 254 -10.42 -24.50 11.57
N LYS A 255 -9.91 -25.08 10.47
CA LYS A 255 -10.37 -24.75 9.10
C LYS A 255 -10.81 -25.99 8.32
N PHE A 256 -11.62 -26.84 8.97
CA PHE A 256 -12.28 -28.00 8.37
C PHE A 256 -13.79 -27.89 8.54
#